data_AF-A0A925BN57-F1
#
_entry.id   AF-A0A925BN57-F1
#
_cell.length_a   1.000
_cell.length_b   1.000
_cell.length_c   1.000
_cell.angle_alpha   90.00
_cell.angle_beta   90.00
_cell.angle_gamma   90.00
#
_symmetry.space_group_name_H-M   'P 1'
#
loop_
_entity.id
_entity.type
_entity.pdbx_description
1 polymer ?
#
loop_
_entity_poly.entity_id
_entity_poly.type
_entity_poly.pdbx_seq_one_letter_code
_entity_poly.pdbx_strand_id
1 'polypeptide(L)'
;MSEDLQELKSKPVDWAVVLTKGGLGAIPFVGSLLAEVIGNVIPSQRHDRLARFLKMLDERLQTVEHETLKARLAQPEVVDVLEDSFFQAARAVTEERLEHVTNVVSNGLSAEQLDTAETKRMLWLLGQLNDAEIIILRGELTDTIDELDDEEFRQVHAQLLAPDMTCDGSTEEEFDEAAIKSSYRQHLFDIGLVMYRFQRPRRDELPEFDPKTGMMKSSGSEVTRLGRMFLSYLKLIPDFLRR
;
A
#
# COMPACT_ATOMS: atom_id res chain seq x y z
N MET A 1 6.75 43.93 16.15
CA MET A 1 5.80 42.89 15.68
C MET A 1 6.20 42.54 14.26
N SER A 2 6.35 41.24 14.00
CA SER A 2 6.67 40.57 12.72
C SER A 2 8.16 40.35 12.34
N GLU A 3 9.01 39.95 13.27
CA GLU A 3 10.27 39.23 12.94
C GLU A 3 10.27 37.76 13.42
N ASP A 4 9.39 37.36 14.35
CA ASP A 4 9.30 36.00 14.88
C ASP A 4 8.64 34.95 13.95
N LEU A 5 8.17 35.34 12.76
CA LEU A 5 7.49 34.44 11.82
C LEU A 5 8.40 33.86 10.72
N GLN A 6 9.69 34.22 10.69
CA GLN A 6 10.65 33.71 9.70
C GLN A 6 11.64 32.66 10.24
N GLU A 7 11.56 32.29 11.53
CA GLU A 7 12.48 31.34 12.16
C GLU A 7 11.97 29.89 12.28
N LEU A 8 10.86 29.54 11.61
CA LEU A 8 10.43 28.14 11.42
C LEU A 8 11.12 27.47 10.22
N LYS A 9 12.40 27.78 10.00
CA LYS A 9 13.25 26.95 9.12
C LYS A 9 13.52 25.62 9.83
N SER A 10 12.69 24.63 9.50
CA SER A 10 12.94 23.19 9.56
C SER A 10 14.20 22.80 10.35
N LYS A 11 14.09 22.72 11.68
CA LYS A 11 15.08 21.97 12.45
C LYS A 11 14.92 20.51 12.01
N PRO A 12 15.97 19.83 11.49
CA PRO A 12 15.90 18.40 11.24
C PRO A 12 15.38 17.76 12.53
N VAL A 13 14.33 16.95 12.41
CA VAL A 13 13.80 16.20 13.56
C VAL A 13 14.99 15.51 14.21
N ASP A 14 15.24 15.83 15.47
CA ASP A 14 16.33 15.26 16.23
C ASP A 14 16.00 13.78 16.42
N TRP A 15 16.49 12.93 15.49
CA TRP A 15 16.16 11.51 15.41
C TRP A 15 16.61 10.76 16.66
N ALA A 16 17.60 11.30 17.37
CA ALA A 16 17.96 10.89 18.71
C ALA A 16 16.77 11.00 19.68
N VAL A 17 15.92 12.02 19.55
CA VAL A 17 14.71 12.24 20.38
C VAL A 17 13.57 11.29 20.00
N VAL A 18 13.41 10.95 18.71
CA VAL A 18 12.40 9.97 18.24
C VAL A 18 12.78 8.56 18.69
N LEU A 19 14.07 8.20 18.62
CA LEU A 19 14.55 6.90 19.07
C LEU A 19 14.64 6.78 20.60
N THR A 20 14.93 7.85 21.35
CA THR A 20 15.07 7.77 22.82
C THR A 20 13.74 7.66 23.58
N LYS A 21 12.60 7.97 22.96
CA LYS A 21 11.29 7.97 23.64
C LYS A 21 10.38 6.79 23.29
N GLY A 22 10.76 5.94 22.33
CA GLY A 22 9.95 4.83 21.81
C GLY A 22 10.65 3.48 21.88
N GLY A 23 9.89 2.38 21.73
CA GLY A 23 10.42 1.01 21.77
C GLY A 23 11.42 0.70 20.64
N LEU A 24 11.38 1.49 19.56
CA LEU A 24 12.29 1.40 18.41
C LEU A 24 13.74 1.82 18.73
N GLY A 25 13.97 2.56 19.82
CA GLY A 25 15.32 2.87 20.32
C GLY A 25 16.12 1.64 20.77
N ALA A 26 15.44 0.50 20.97
CA ALA A 26 16.05 -0.76 21.34
C ALA A 26 16.49 -1.62 20.14
N ILE A 27 16.22 -1.19 18.90
CA ILE A 27 16.62 -1.95 17.70
C ILE A 27 18.14 -1.86 17.54
N PRO A 28 18.87 -2.99 17.63
CA PRO A 28 20.30 -3.00 17.34
C PRO A 28 20.54 -2.50 15.91
N PHE A 29 21.57 -1.68 15.70
CA PHE A 29 22.01 -1.24 14.36
C PHE A 29 21.04 -0.32 13.57
N VAL A 30 19.90 0.11 14.13
CA VAL A 30 19.00 1.06 13.45
C VAL A 30 19.70 2.36 13.04
N GLY A 31 20.64 2.85 13.87
CA GLY A 31 21.45 4.03 13.53
C GLY A 31 22.32 3.83 12.29
N SER A 32 22.93 2.64 12.13
CA SER A 32 23.72 2.31 10.93
C SER A 32 22.85 2.09 9.70
N LEU A 33 21.69 1.45 9.84
CA LEU A 33 20.74 1.25 8.74
C LEU A 33 20.22 2.59 8.20
N LEU A 34 19.82 3.49 9.10
CA LEU A 34 19.38 4.83 8.72
C LEU A 34 20.49 5.60 7.99
N ALA A 35 21.74 5.52 8.48
CA ALA A 35 22.88 6.19 7.86
C ALA A 35 23.14 5.69 6.42
N GLU A 36 22.99 4.39 6.16
CA GLU A 36 23.15 3.80 4.83
C GLU A 36 22.05 4.24 3.84
N VAL A 37 20.79 4.20 4.26
CA VAL A 37 19.64 4.57 3.42
C VAL A 37 19.68 6.05 3.02
N ILE A 38 20.18 6.91 3.91
CA ILE A 38 20.34 8.35 3.69
C ILE A 38 21.42 8.64 2.63
N GLY A 39 22.52 7.88 2.64
CA GLY A 39 23.70 8.16 1.81
C GLY A 39 23.48 7.99 0.29
N ASN A 40 22.47 7.23 -0.13
CA ASN A 40 22.37 6.73 -1.51
C ASN A 40 21.38 7.45 -2.44
N VAL A 41 20.55 8.37 -1.96
CA VAL A 41 19.50 9.00 -2.80
C VAL A 41 19.41 10.53 -2.40
N ILE A 42 18.74 11.44 -3.12
CA ILE A 42 18.53 12.90 -2.80
C ILE A 42 18.36 13.28 -1.29
N PRO A 43 19.11 14.24 -0.70
CA PRO A 43 19.40 14.19 0.75
C PRO A 43 18.38 14.83 1.72
N SER A 44 17.75 15.98 1.47
CA SER A 44 17.01 16.69 2.55
C SER A 44 15.64 16.08 2.90
N GLN A 45 14.81 15.79 1.90
CA GLN A 45 13.42 15.36 2.14
C GLN A 45 13.28 13.95 2.73
N ARG A 46 14.35 13.14 2.69
CA ARG A 46 14.30 11.77 3.21
C ARG A 46 14.42 11.66 4.70
N HIS A 47 15.25 12.49 5.30
CA HIS A 47 15.40 12.51 6.75
C HIS A 47 14.03 12.73 7.38
N ASP A 48 13.25 13.67 6.82
CA ASP A 48 11.90 13.97 7.27
C ASP A 48 10.96 12.77 7.07
N ARG A 49 11.03 12.08 5.92
CA ARG A 49 10.21 10.87 5.67
C ARG A 49 10.54 9.72 6.60
N LEU A 50 11.82 9.44 6.82
CA LEU A 50 12.26 8.39 7.74
C LEU A 50 11.89 8.72 9.18
N ALA A 51 12.00 9.98 9.59
CA ALA A 51 11.56 10.43 10.90
C ALA A 51 10.05 10.27 11.08
N ARG A 52 9.24 10.62 10.07
CA ARG A 52 7.79 10.40 10.08
C ARG A 52 7.44 8.92 10.12
N PHE A 53 8.06 8.10 9.27
CA PHE A 53 7.90 6.64 9.26
C PHE A 53 8.16 6.03 10.64
N LEU A 54 9.31 6.35 11.25
CA LEU A 54 9.66 5.85 12.59
C LEU A 54 8.65 6.28 13.64
N LYS A 55 8.20 7.54 13.59
CA LYS A 55 7.18 8.04 14.52
C LYS A 55 5.86 7.28 14.36
N MET A 56 5.36 7.12 13.14
CA MET A 56 4.11 6.39 12.87
C MET A 56 4.23 4.91 13.24
N LEU A 57 5.40 4.31 13.01
CA LEU A 57 5.68 2.92 13.37
C LEU A 57 5.69 2.74 14.89
N ASP A 58 6.36 3.63 15.62
CA ASP A 58 6.39 3.61 17.09
C ASP A 58 4.99 3.72 17.67
N GLU A 59 4.20 4.71 17.21
CA GLU A 59 2.81 4.91 17.63
C GLU A 59 1.95 3.65 17.44
N ARG A 60 2.11 2.93 16.33
CA ARG A 60 1.34 1.70 16.04
C ARG A 60 1.78 0.51 16.87
N LEU A 61 3.04 0.48 17.30
CA LEU A 61 3.61 -0.60 18.09
C LEU A 61 3.49 -0.40 19.60
N GLN A 62 2.96 0.73 20.07
CA GLN A 62 2.71 0.97 21.51
C GLN A 62 1.80 -0.08 22.17
N THR A 63 1.01 -0.80 21.38
CA THR A 63 0.11 -1.87 21.86
C THR A 63 0.85 -3.19 22.09
N VAL A 64 2.06 -3.36 21.55
CA VAL A 64 2.89 -4.54 21.75
C VAL A 64 3.69 -4.36 23.02
N GLU A 65 3.74 -5.40 23.85
CA GLU A 65 4.56 -5.39 25.07
C GLU A 65 6.03 -5.09 24.74
N HIS A 66 6.64 -4.15 25.46
CA HIS A 66 7.99 -3.64 25.18
C HIS A 66 9.05 -4.75 25.09
N GLU A 67 9.08 -5.70 26.01
CA GLU A 67 10.08 -6.79 26.00
C GLU A 67 9.85 -7.76 24.84
N THR A 68 8.59 -8.07 24.54
CA THR A 68 8.23 -8.87 23.36
C THR A 68 8.69 -8.16 22.08
N LEU A 69 8.37 -6.87 21.93
CA LEU A 69 8.78 -6.08 20.76
C LEU A 69 10.30 -6.03 20.62
N LYS A 70 11.03 -5.78 21.71
CA LYS A 70 12.49 -5.77 21.71
C LYS A 70 13.09 -7.11 21.29
N ALA A 71 12.55 -8.23 21.77
CA ALA A 71 13.00 -9.55 21.38
C ALA A 71 12.75 -9.83 19.88
N ARG A 72 11.61 -9.37 19.35
CA ARG A 72 11.26 -9.48 17.92
C ARG A 72 12.21 -8.67 17.04
N LEU A 73 12.47 -7.42 17.42
CA LEU A 73 13.33 -6.50 16.67
C LEU A 73 14.80 -6.92 16.60
N ALA A 74 15.25 -7.81 17.49
CA ALA A 74 16.58 -8.40 17.44
C ALA A 74 16.69 -9.62 16.50
N GLN A 75 15.57 -10.12 15.95
CA GLN A 75 15.56 -11.27 15.05
C GLN A 75 16.08 -10.84 13.66
N PRO A 76 17.03 -11.59 13.05
CA PRO A 76 17.57 -11.25 11.73
C PRO A 76 16.52 -11.07 10.64
N GLU A 77 15.47 -11.88 10.66
CA GLU A 77 14.36 -11.83 9.69
C GLU A 77 13.53 -10.55 9.83
N VAL A 78 13.41 -10.04 11.06
CA VAL A 78 12.75 -8.75 11.33
C VAL A 78 13.65 -7.58 10.92
N VAL A 79 14.96 -7.68 11.16
CA VAL A 79 15.92 -6.66 10.70
C VAL A 79 15.86 -6.52 9.17
N ASP A 80 15.84 -7.64 8.44
CA ASP A 80 15.69 -7.67 6.98
C ASP A 80 14.38 -7.01 6.50
N VAL A 81 13.25 -7.26 7.18
CA VAL A 81 11.97 -6.55 6.91
C VAL A 81 12.11 -5.04 7.16
N LEU A 82 12.81 -4.65 8.22
CA LEU A 82 13.01 -3.24 8.56
C LEU A 82 13.89 -2.53 7.52
N GLU A 83 14.95 -3.18 7.05
CA GLU A 83 15.80 -2.66 5.98
C GLU A 83 14.97 -2.33 4.72
N ASP A 84 14.21 -3.31 4.22
CA ASP A 84 13.31 -3.11 3.07
C ASP A 84 12.33 -1.95 3.32
N SER A 85 11.76 -1.88 4.53
CA SER A 85 10.83 -0.82 4.89
C SER A 85 11.46 0.57 4.93
N PHE A 86 12.71 0.69 5.41
CA PHE A 86 13.43 1.96 5.40
C PHE A 86 13.71 2.44 3.98
N PHE A 87 14.11 1.53 3.09
CA PHE A 87 14.31 1.88 1.68
C PHE A 87 13.01 2.33 1.00
N GLN A 88 11.89 1.68 1.29
CA GLN A 88 10.59 2.10 0.75
C GLN A 88 10.13 3.44 1.34
N ALA A 89 10.21 3.62 2.66
CA ALA A 89 9.86 4.87 3.34
C ALA A 89 10.70 6.06 2.88
N ALA A 90 12.00 5.84 2.65
CA ALA A 90 12.91 6.82 2.08
C ALA A 90 12.47 7.31 0.69
N ARG A 91 11.84 6.44 -0.11
CA ARG A 91 11.40 6.73 -1.48
C ARG A 91 9.94 7.16 -1.59
N ALA A 92 9.11 6.92 -0.58
CA ALA A 92 7.71 7.30 -0.56
C ALA A 92 7.53 8.80 -0.86
N VAL A 93 6.86 9.14 -1.97
CA VAL A 93 6.67 10.56 -2.35
C VAL A 93 5.53 11.19 -1.55
N THR A 94 4.49 10.42 -1.28
CA THR A 94 3.27 10.83 -0.59
C THR A 94 3.26 10.34 0.87
N GLU A 95 2.51 11.04 1.73
CA GLU A 95 2.30 10.60 3.12
C GLU A 95 1.46 9.32 3.17
N GLU A 96 0.49 9.17 2.26
CA GLU A 96 -0.31 7.95 2.11
C GLU A 96 0.57 6.73 1.80
N ARG A 97 1.55 6.87 0.89
CA ARG A 97 2.52 5.80 0.63
C ARG A 97 3.35 5.47 1.86
N LEU A 98 3.75 6.46 2.64
CA LEU A 98 4.47 6.26 3.90
C LEU A 98 3.61 5.51 4.93
N GLU A 99 2.33 5.85 4.99
CA GLU A 99 1.33 5.19 5.82
C GLU A 99 1.16 3.72 5.45
N HIS A 100 1.09 3.41 4.16
CA HIS A 100 1.02 2.03 3.66
C HIS A 100 2.22 1.21 4.09
N VAL A 101 3.45 1.71 3.91
CA VAL A 101 4.67 1.01 4.36
C VAL A 101 4.60 0.76 5.87
N THR A 102 4.21 1.77 6.64
CA THR A 102 4.08 1.66 8.09
C THR A 102 2.99 0.65 8.50
N ASN A 103 1.85 0.63 7.81
CA ASN A 103 0.77 -0.32 8.08
C ASN A 103 1.22 -1.76 7.82
N VAL A 104 1.95 -2.01 6.74
CA VAL A 104 2.47 -3.35 6.44
C VAL A 104 3.39 -3.85 7.55
N VAL A 105 4.38 -3.04 7.93
CA VAL A 105 5.38 -3.41 8.95
C VAL A 105 4.72 -3.57 10.33
N SER A 106 3.88 -2.62 10.73
CA SER A 106 3.22 -2.68 12.05
C SER A 106 2.26 -3.86 12.17
N ASN A 107 1.50 -4.20 11.12
CA ASN A 107 0.63 -5.38 11.15
C ASN A 107 1.46 -6.68 11.26
N GLY A 108 2.57 -6.79 10.52
CA GLY A 108 3.49 -7.93 10.64
C GLY A 108 4.12 -8.07 12.03
N LEU A 109 4.56 -6.96 12.62
CA LEU A 109 5.24 -6.95 13.92
C LEU A 109 4.30 -7.02 15.13
N SER A 110 3.02 -6.68 14.99
CA SER A 110 2.01 -6.76 16.05
C SER A 110 1.22 -8.07 16.05
N ALA A 111 1.36 -8.88 14.99
CA ALA A 111 0.71 -10.19 14.91
C ALA A 111 1.08 -11.08 16.12
N GLU A 112 0.11 -11.84 16.63
CA GLU A 112 0.34 -12.75 17.76
C GLU A 112 1.48 -13.73 17.44
N GLN A 113 1.45 -14.30 16.25
CA GLN A 113 2.53 -15.06 15.66
C GLN A 113 3.22 -14.23 14.57
N LEU A 114 4.53 -14.02 14.71
CA LEU A 114 5.32 -13.34 13.71
C LEU A 114 5.37 -14.18 12.42
N ASP A 115 4.97 -13.58 11.31
CA ASP A 115 5.21 -14.10 9.97
C ASP A 115 5.95 -13.05 9.13
N THR A 116 7.28 -13.14 9.18
CA THR A 116 8.17 -12.25 8.43
C THR A 116 8.13 -12.53 6.94
N ALA A 117 7.89 -13.78 6.51
CA ALA A 117 7.79 -14.14 5.10
C ALA A 117 6.54 -13.53 4.46
N GLU A 118 5.40 -13.59 5.14
CA GLU A 118 4.17 -12.93 4.73
C GLU A 118 4.37 -11.40 4.68
N THR A 119 4.97 -10.83 5.72
CA THR A 119 5.24 -9.38 5.78
C THR A 119 6.17 -8.93 4.64
N LYS A 120 7.23 -9.68 4.34
CA LYS A 120 8.09 -9.42 3.16
C LYS A 120 7.31 -9.54 1.86
N ARG A 121 6.41 -10.52 1.74
CA ARG A 121 5.56 -10.64 0.56
C ARG A 121 4.66 -9.41 0.38
N MET A 122 4.09 -8.89 1.47
CA MET A 122 3.27 -7.67 1.42
C MET A 122 4.10 -6.43 1.08
N LEU A 123 5.30 -6.27 1.65
CA LEU A 123 6.22 -5.18 1.28
C LEU A 123 6.65 -5.27 -0.18
N TRP A 124 6.93 -6.48 -0.68
CA TRP A 124 7.27 -6.69 -2.08
C TRP A 124 6.12 -6.26 -3.00
N LEU A 125 4.88 -6.67 -2.70
CA LEU A 125 3.69 -6.25 -3.44
C LEU A 125 3.52 -4.73 -3.41
N LEU A 126 3.66 -4.10 -2.24
CA LEU A 126 3.59 -2.65 -2.10
C LEU A 126 4.65 -1.94 -2.97
N GLY A 127 5.85 -2.51 -3.07
CA GLY A 127 6.92 -1.99 -3.92
C GLY A 127 6.68 -2.15 -5.42
N GLN A 128 5.80 -3.08 -5.84
CA GLN A 128 5.41 -3.22 -7.25
C GLN A 128 4.30 -2.25 -7.65
N LEU A 129 3.45 -1.85 -6.70
CA LEU A 129 2.24 -1.07 -6.99
C LEU A 129 2.44 0.42 -6.82
N ASN A 130 1.88 1.21 -7.72
CA ASN A 130 1.69 2.65 -7.53
C ASN A 130 0.38 2.96 -6.76
N ASP A 131 0.19 4.21 -6.32
CA ASP A 131 -0.96 4.60 -5.47
C ASP A 131 -2.29 4.42 -6.22
N ALA A 132 -2.30 4.67 -7.54
CA ALA A 132 -3.48 4.51 -8.38
C ALA A 132 -3.91 3.04 -8.47
N GLU A 133 -2.97 2.10 -8.60
CA GLU A 133 -3.28 0.66 -8.62
C GLU A 133 -3.87 0.18 -7.28
N ILE A 134 -3.38 0.72 -6.16
CA ILE A 134 -3.94 0.41 -4.83
C ILE A 134 -5.40 0.91 -4.73
N ILE A 135 -5.67 2.13 -5.23
CA ILE A 135 -7.03 2.70 -5.27
C ILE A 135 -7.95 1.84 -6.16
N ILE A 136 -7.49 1.45 -7.35
CA ILE A 136 -8.24 0.56 -8.25
C ILE A 136 -8.53 -0.76 -7.54
N LEU A 137 -7.52 -1.40 -6.95
CA LEU A 137 -7.68 -2.66 -6.22
C LEU A 137 -8.70 -2.55 -5.08
N ARG A 138 -8.71 -1.46 -4.32
CA ARG A 138 -9.74 -1.21 -3.29
C ARG A 138 -11.13 -1.04 -3.92
N GLY A 139 -11.22 -0.31 -5.04
CA GLY A 139 -12.47 -0.11 -5.77
C GLY A 139 -13.10 -1.40 -6.33
N GLU A 140 -12.29 -2.42 -6.58
CA GLU A 140 -12.72 -3.76 -7.00
C GLU A 140 -13.31 -4.61 -5.85
N LEU A 141 -13.25 -4.17 -4.59
CA LEU A 141 -13.80 -4.93 -3.46
C LEU A 141 -15.34 -4.99 -3.42
N THR A 142 -16.02 -4.06 -4.10
CA THR A 142 -17.46 -3.87 -3.93
C THR A 142 -18.27 -4.85 -4.79
N ASP A 143 -19.03 -5.71 -4.13
CA ASP A 143 -20.24 -6.31 -4.71
C ASP A 143 -21.40 -5.30 -4.59
N THR A 144 -22.20 -5.22 -5.65
CA THR A 144 -23.31 -4.30 -6.01
C THR A 144 -24.39 -3.92 -4.98
N ILE A 145 -24.27 -4.21 -3.68
CA ILE A 145 -25.45 -4.19 -2.77
C ILE A 145 -25.42 -3.12 -1.66
N ASP A 146 -24.28 -2.60 -1.19
CA ASP A 146 -24.26 -1.55 -0.14
C ASP A 146 -23.29 -0.41 -0.49
N GLU A 147 -23.64 0.39 -1.51
CA GLU A 147 -22.88 1.55 -1.99
C GLU A 147 -22.82 2.71 -0.97
N LEU A 148 -23.72 2.75 0.03
CA LEU A 148 -23.89 3.90 0.91
C LEU A 148 -22.70 4.16 1.86
N ASP A 149 -21.97 3.12 2.26
CA ASP A 149 -20.87 3.24 3.23
C ASP A 149 -19.48 3.43 2.57
N ASP A 150 -19.40 3.42 1.23
CA ASP A 150 -18.13 3.64 0.48
C ASP A 150 -18.18 4.83 -0.49
N GLU A 151 -19.25 5.63 -0.43
CA GLU A 151 -19.55 6.70 -1.37
C GLU A 151 -18.45 7.78 -1.38
N GLU A 152 -17.94 8.20 -0.23
CA GLU A 152 -16.90 9.23 -0.13
C GLU A 152 -15.63 8.82 -0.89
N PHE A 153 -15.16 7.59 -0.70
CA PHE A 153 -14.00 7.07 -1.41
C PHE A 153 -14.26 7.04 -2.92
N ARG A 154 -15.44 6.57 -3.35
CA ARG A 154 -15.79 6.50 -4.76
C ARG A 154 -15.89 7.87 -5.41
N GLN A 155 -16.40 8.88 -4.70
CA GLN A 155 -16.46 10.26 -5.18
C GLN A 155 -15.06 10.86 -5.33
N VAL A 156 -14.20 10.70 -4.33
CA VAL A 156 -12.81 11.22 -4.37
C VAL A 156 -12.01 10.60 -5.51
N HIS A 157 -12.23 9.31 -5.80
CA HIS A 157 -11.49 8.56 -6.80
C HIS A 157 -12.28 8.29 -8.10
N ALA A 158 -13.38 9.01 -8.33
CA ALA A 158 -14.32 8.71 -9.41
C ALA A 158 -13.66 8.63 -10.79
N GLN A 159 -12.74 9.54 -11.11
CA GLN A 159 -12.01 9.54 -12.38
C GLN A 159 -11.21 8.24 -12.58
N LEU A 160 -10.52 7.79 -11.54
CA LEU A 160 -9.69 6.59 -11.60
C LEU A 160 -10.51 5.29 -11.58
N LEU A 161 -11.69 5.31 -10.96
CA LEU A 161 -12.58 4.15 -10.84
C LEU A 161 -13.60 4.03 -11.98
N ALA A 162 -13.82 5.09 -12.76
CA ALA A 162 -14.76 5.08 -13.87
C ALA A 162 -14.47 3.92 -14.84
N PRO A 163 -15.46 3.37 -15.55
CA PRO A 163 -15.19 2.43 -16.63
C PRO A 163 -14.42 3.12 -17.76
N ASP A 164 -13.59 2.35 -18.46
CA ASP A 164 -12.87 2.82 -19.65
C ASP A 164 -13.86 2.96 -20.80
N MET A 165 -14.48 4.14 -20.93
CA MET A 165 -15.40 4.47 -22.01
C MET A 165 -14.72 5.38 -23.03
N THR A 166 -14.01 4.78 -23.99
CA THR A 166 -13.61 5.49 -25.20
C THR A 166 -14.59 5.19 -26.33
N CYS A 167 -14.93 6.20 -27.13
CA CYS A 167 -15.87 6.05 -28.25
C CYS A 167 -15.34 6.69 -29.53
N ASP A 168 -15.99 6.40 -30.65
CA ASP A 168 -15.70 7.06 -31.91
C ASP A 168 -16.00 8.56 -31.77
N GLY A 169 -14.92 9.37 -31.66
CA GLY A 169 -15.00 10.80 -31.37
C GLY A 169 -14.24 11.23 -30.12
N SER A 170 -13.73 10.29 -29.31
CA SER A 170 -12.84 10.58 -28.19
C SER A 170 -11.55 11.28 -28.64
N THR A 171 -10.99 12.09 -27.75
CA THR A 171 -9.71 12.77 -27.98
C THR A 171 -8.54 11.80 -27.79
N GLU A 172 -7.37 12.17 -28.32
CA GLU A 172 -6.13 11.39 -28.10
C GLU A 172 -5.77 11.28 -26.61
N GLU A 173 -5.99 12.35 -25.84
CA GLU A 173 -5.78 12.35 -24.38
C GLU A 173 -6.69 11.34 -23.65
N GLU A 174 -7.94 11.21 -24.06
CA GLU A 174 -8.88 10.23 -23.50
C GLU A 174 -8.45 8.79 -23.82
N PHE A 175 -7.91 8.55 -25.02
CA PHE A 175 -7.35 7.24 -25.37
C PHE A 175 -6.10 6.90 -24.55
N ASP A 176 -5.20 7.87 -24.34
CA ASP A 176 -4.00 7.70 -23.52
C ASP A 176 -4.34 7.43 -22.05
N GLU A 177 -5.30 8.16 -21.48
CA GLU A 177 -5.77 7.93 -20.10
C GLU A 177 -6.36 6.53 -19.95
N ALA A 178 -7.21 6.10 -20.90
CA ALA A 178 -7.78 4.75 -20.91
C ALA A 178 -6.69 3.68 -21.06
N ALA A 179 -5.66 3.91 -21.87
CA ALA A 179 -4.55 2.97 -22.04
C ALA A 179 -3.73 2.81 -20.75
N ILE A 180 -3.41 3.91 -20.05
CA ILE A 180 -2.72 3.90 -18.77
C ILE A 180 -3.55 3.15 -17.72
N LYS A 181 -4.84 3.44 -17.64
CA LYS A 181 -5.76 2.86 -16.67
C LYS A 181 -6.02 1.36 -16.89
N SER A 182 -6.07 0.95 -18.16
CA SER A 182 -6.08 -0.46 -18.56
C SER A 182 -4.79 -1.18 -18.16
N SER A 183 -3.63 -0.53 -18.34
CA SER A 183 -2.34 -1.07 -17.91
C SER A 183 -2.29 -1.34 -16.40
N TYR A 184 -2.81 -0.42 -15.58
CA TYR A 184 -2.92 -0.63 -14.12
C TYR A 184 -3.78 -1.85 -13.76
N ARG A 185 -4.94 -2.02 -14.42
CA ARG A 185 -5.80 -3.19 -14.20
C ARG A 185 -5.09 -4.46 -14.61
N GLN A 186 -4.45 -4.47 -15.78
CA GLN A 186 -3.70 -5.63 -16.28
C GLN A 186 -2.60 -6.02 -15.30
N HIS A 187 -1.83 -5.07 -14.77
CA HIS A 187 -0.79 -5.36 -13.81
C HIS A 187 -1.35 -6.02 -12.54
N LEU A 188 -2.51 -5.57 -12.02
CA LEU A 188 -3.18 -6.20 -10.88
C LEU A 188 -3.58 -7.67 -11.14
N PHE A 189 -3.97 -8.01 -12.38
CA PHE A 189 -4.18 -9.40 -12.79
C PHE A 189 -2.86 -10.18 -12.84
N ASP A 190 -1.81 -9.60 -13.42
CA ASP A 190 -0.52 -10.26 -13.63
C ASP A 190 0.16 -10.64 -12.30
N ILE A 191 0.05 -9.79 -11.28
CA ILE A 191 0.58 -10.08 -9.94
C ILE A 191 -0.39 -10.86 -9.04
N GLY A 192 -1.59 -11.20 -9.56
CA GLY A 192 -2.56 -12.08 -8.92
C GLY A 192 -3.36 -11.45 -7.78
N LEU A 193 -3.50 -10.13 -7.74
CA LEU A 193 -4.35 -9.44 -6.76
C LEU A 193 -5.82 -9.35 -7.21
N VAL A 194 -6.05 -9.44 -8.52
CA VAL A 194 -7.39 -9.53 -9.13
C VAL A 194 -7.44 -10.77 -10.05
N MET A 195 -8.62 -11.38 -10.19
CA MET A 195 -8.86 -12.46 -11.16
C MET A 195 -10.13 -12.21 -11.97
N TYR A 196 -10.19 -12.79 -13.17
CA TYR A 196 -11.39 -12.72 -14.00
C TYR A 196 -12.48 -13.61 -13.42
N ARG A 197 -13.69 -13.07 -13.30
CA ARG A 197 -14.90 -13.82 -13.00
C ARG A 197 -15.51 -14.30 -14.30
N PHE A 198 -15.65 -15.61 -14.48
CA PHE A 198 -16.31 -16.20 -15.64
C PHE A 198 -17.70 -16.72 -15.27
N GLN A 199 -18.66 -16.56 -16.17
CA GLN A 199 -19.97 -17.19 -15.97
C GLN A 199 -19.81 -18.70 -16.10
N ARG A 200 -20.38 -19.44 -15.15
CA ARG A 200 -20.49 -20.89 -15.30
C ARG A 200 -21.58 -21.18 -16.33
N PRO A 201 -21.26 -21.80 -17.48
CA PRO A 201 -22.28 -22.17 -18.46
C PRO A 201 -23.27 -23.15 -17.82
N ARG A 202 -24.54 -23.05 -18.20
CA ARG A 202 -25.54 -24.03 -17.75
C ARG A 202 -25.26 -25.38 -18.41
N ARG A 203 -25.84 -26.43 -17.85
CA ARG A 203 -25.75 -27.77 -18.44
C ARG A 203 -26.27 -27.70 -19.89
N ASP A 204 -25.46 -28.19 -20.83
CA ASP A 204 -25.71 -28.21 -22.28
C ASP A 204 -25.57 -26.85 -23.02
N GLU A 205 -25.03 -25.82 -22.38
CA GLU A 205 -24.64 -24.55 -23.04
C GLU A 205 -23.12 -24.48 -23.28
N LEU A 206 -22.71 -23.91 -24.41
CA LEU A 206 -21.30 -23.63 -24.71
C LEU A 206 -20.87 -22.32 -24.01
N PRO A 207 -19.62 -22.21 -23.53
CA PRO A 207 -19.10 -20.95 -23.01
C PRO A 207 -19.10 -19.86 -24.09
N GLU A 208 -19.40 -18.62 -23.69
CA GLU A 208 -19.22 -17.46 -24.56
C GLU A 208 -17.74 -17.10 -24.67
N PHE A 209 -17.30 -16.76 -25.88
CA PHE A 209 -15.95 -16.29 -26.16
C PHE A 209 -16.00 -14.83 -26.61
N ASP A 210 -15.03 -14.05 -26.17
CA ASP A 210 -14.84 -12.68 -26.66
C ASP A 210 -14.35 -12.73 -28.11
N PRO A 211 -15.06 -12.11 -29.06
CA PRO A 211 -14.70 -12.18 -30.48
C PRO A 211 -13.40 -11.43 -30.82
N LYS A 212 -12.93 -10.51 -29.98
CA LYS A 212 -11.68 -9.76 -30.18
C LYS A 212 -10.47 -10.54 -29.68
N THR A 213 -10.58 -11.17 -28.50
CA THR A 213 -9.43 -11.83 -27.86
C THR A 213 -9.40 -13.35 -28.07
N GLY A 214 -10.54 -13.96 -28.43
CA GLY A 214 -10.69 -15.41 -28.51
C GLY A 214 -10.68 -16.11 -27.15
N MET A 215 -10.60 -15.37 -26.04
CA MET A 215 -10.68 -15.90 -24.68
C MET A 215 -12.13 -16.07 -24.23
N MET A 216 -12.36 -16.86 -23.19
CA MET A 216 -13.68 -16.94 -22.57
C MET A 216 -14.12 -15.55 -22.12
N LYS A 217 -15.37 -15.18 -22.40
CA LYS A 217 -15.90 -13.87 -22.04
C LYS A 217 -16.01 -13.75 -20.51
N SER A 218 -15.26 -12.81 -19.94
CA SER A 218 -15.34 -12.52 -18.51
C SER A 218 -16.64 -11.78 -18.18
N SER A 219 -17.30 -12.18 -17.10
CA SER A 219 -18.43 -11.46 -16.49
C SER A 219 -18.01 -10.27 -15.62
N GLY A 220 -16.71 -10.13 -15.34
CA GLY A 220 -16.14 -9.06 -14.52
C GLY A 220 -14.82 -9.49 -13.90
N SER A 221 -14.40 -8.75 -12.88
CA SER A 221 -13.23 -8.99 -12.05
C SER A 221 -13.66 -9.28 -10.61
N GLU A 222 -12.79 -9.93 -9.85
CA GLU A 222 -12.90 -10.00 -8.39
C GLU A 222 -11.53 -9.99 -7.72
N VAL A 223 -11.46 -9.34 -6.55
CA VAL A 223 -10.24 -9.31 -5.74
C VAL A 223 -9.97 -10.70 -5.18
N THR A 224 -8.74 -11.20 -5.41
CA THR A 224 -8.32 -12.52 -4.93
C THR A 224 -8.16 -12.55 -3.40
N ARG A 225 -7.95 -13.74 -2.81
CA ARG A 225 -7.60 -13.84 -1.40
C ARG A 225 -6.30 -13.10 -1.05
N LEU A 226 -5.31 -13.15 -1.94
CA LEU A 226 -4.07 -12.40 -1.79
C LEU A 226 -4.32 -10.89 -1.86
N GLY A 227 -5.14 -10.44 -2.80
CA GLY A 227 -5.57 -9.04 -2.90
C GLY A 227 -6.27 -8.54 -1.63
N ARG A 228 -7.20 -9.32 -1.08
CA ARG A 228 -7.87 -8.99 0.19
C ARG A 228 -6.89 -8.95 1.35
N MET A 229 -6.00 -9.95 1.47
CA MET A 229 -4.97 -9.98 2.51
C MET A 229 -4.06 -8.75 2.42
N PHE A 230 -3.63 -8.38 1.22
CA PHE A 230 -2.83 -7.18 0.98
C PHE A 230 -3.56 -5.90 1.42
N LEU A 231 -4.82 -5.71 1.00
CA LEU A 231 -5.63 -4.57 1.44
C LEU A 231 -5.87 -4.56 2.96
N SER A 232 -5.96 -5.73 3.60
CA SER A 232 -6.03 -5.85 5.07
C SER A 232 -4.74 -5.34 5.72
N TYR A 233 -3.58 -5.71 5.18
CA TYR A 233 -2.28 -5.19 5.64
C TYR A 233 -2.18 -3.67 5.48
N LEU A 234 -2.79 -3.11 4.43
CA LEU A 234 -2.84 -1.66 4.22
C LEU A 234 -3.91 -0.95 5.06
N LYS A 235 -4.80 -1.70 5.75
CA LYS A 235 -5.98 -1.21 6.47
C LYS A 235 -7.02 -0.52 5.57
N LEU A 236 -7.11 -0.97 4.32
CA LEU A 236 -7.98 -0.41 3.28
C LEU A 236 -9.28 -1.20 3.07
N ILE A 237 -9.47 -2.32 3.76
CA ILE A 237 -10.77 -3.04 3.75
C ILE A 237 -11.81 -2.19 4.49
N PRO A 238 -12.93 -1.82 3.83
CA PRO A 238 -14.04 -1.12 4.47
C PRO A 238 -14.65 -1.92 5.62
N ASP A 239 -15.11 -1.24 6.67
CA ASP A 239 -15.61 -1.90 7.88
C ASP A 239 -16.79 -2.85 7.60
N PHE A 240 -17.67 -2.53 6.65
CA PHE A 240 -18.80 -3.37 6.29
C PHE A 240 -18.41 -4.72 5.66
N LEU A 241 -17.19 -4.85 5.13
CA LEU A 241 -16.64 -6.10 4.59
C LEU A 241 -15.82 -6.91 5.61
N ARG A 242 -15.59 -6.41 6.83
CA ARG A 242 -14.79 -7.08 7.88
C ARG A 242 -15.57 -8.15 8.66
N ARG A 243 -16.46 -8.90 7.98
CA ARG A 243 -17.28 -9.97 8.59
C ARG A 243 -16.57 -11.32 8.62
#